data_AF-A0AAJ1H8H4-F1
#
_entry.id   AF-A0AAJ1H8H4-F1
#
_cell.length_a   1.000
_cell.length_b   1.000
_cell.length_c   1.000
_cell.angle_alpha   90.00
_cell.angle_beta   90.00
_cell.angle_gamma   90.00
#
_symmetry.space_group_name_H-M   'P 1'
#
loop_
_entity.id
_entity.type
_entity.pdbx_description
1 polymer ?
#
loop_
_entity_poly.entity_id
_entity_poly.type
_entity_poly.pdbx_seq_one_letter_code
_entity_poly.pdbx_strand_id
1 'polypeptide(L)'
;MAKVHGNDPTGYSYGDADALKTAARNLASAINGQTATRAAAVTSAGREFRGYFSQVFADNAGIASRSASKLSDALSSLVGFVDELREAAKQEDRRRADAKAWEARKREREENFFVGAAHEVSTWFGAEDDPKPPEPEPEPQLQADAVSVRSRTIPAGGGGSGGTSSAVPADLRSFASSTRGADDSLSGAVSSFRNALADYESGCNTCWGTLHAQSLVTAVQDWLTDNGHDASWASRRSDQQGQS
;
A
#
# COMPACT_ATOMS: atom_id res chain seq x y z
N MET A 1 -24.98 -6.50 -14.05
CA MET A 1 -25.90 -7.41 -13.33
C MET A 1 -25.80 -7.03 -11.86
N ALA A 2 -26.85 -6.43 -11.29
CA ALA A 2 -26.87 -6.18 -9.84
C ALA A 2 -26.85 -7.53 -9.14
N LYS A 3 -25.83 -7.79 -8.31
CA LYS A 3 -25.83 -8.99 -7.46
C LYS A 3 -27.02 -8.87 -6.52
N VAL A 4 -28.04 -9.70 -6.74
CA VAL A 4 -29.23 -9.81 -5.90
C VAL A 4 -28.83 -10.57 -4.63
N HIS A 5 -28.13 -9.90 -3.73
CA HIS A 5 -28.08 -10.27 -2.32
C HIS A 5 -28.99 -9.26 -1.66
N GLY A 6 -30.11 -9.68 -1.05
CA GLY A 6 -31.12 -8.76 -0.51
C GLY A 6 -30.56 -7.82 0.57
N ASN A 7 -30.97 -8.02 1.82
CA ASN A 7 -30.43 -7.26 2.95
C ASN A 7 -29.38 -8.08 3.74
N ASP A 8 -28.65 -8.96 3.05
CA ASP A 8 -27.58 -9.76 3.65
C ASP A 8 -26.27 -8.97 3.70
N PRO A 9 -25.39 -9.24 4.69
CA PRO A 9 -24.12 -8.54 4.83
C PRO A 9 -23.32 -8.52 3.51
N THR A 10 -22.56 -7.46 3.31
CA THR A 10 -21.69 -7.24 2.15
C THR A 10 -20.75 -8.40 1.87
N GLY A 11 -20.38 -9.16 2.91
CA GLY A 11 -19.37 -10.21 2.84
C GLY A 11 -17.94 -9.65 2.86
N TYR A 12 -17.78 -8.34 3.09
CA TYR A 12 -16.48 -7.67 3.16
C TYR A 12 -15.60 -8.28 4.26
N SER A 13 -14.37 -8.66 3.90
CA SER A 13 -13.41 -9.26 4.84
C SER A 13 -12.69 -8.19 5.67
N TYR A 14 -13.23 -7.90 6.86
CA TYR A 14 -12.59 -6.98 7.82
C TYR A 14 -11.19 -7.45 8.25
N GLY A 15 -10.97 -8.77 8.29
CA GLY A 15 -9.68 -9.37 8.63
C GLY A 15 -8.62 -9.08 7.57
N ASP A 16 -8.95 -9.27 6.28
CA ASP A 16 -8.02 -9.00 5.18
C ASP A 16 -7.73 -7.49 5.05
N ALA A 17 -8.73 -6.64 5.30
CA ALA A 17 -8.54 -5.19 5.40
C ALA A 17 -7.56 -4.78 6.50
N ASP A 18 -7.73 -5.32 7.71
CA ASP A 18 -6.84 -5.01 8.84
C ASP A 18 -5.43 -5.62 8.65
N ALA A 19 -5.32 -6.77 7.97
CA ALA A 19 -4.05 -7.37 7.57
C ALA A 19 -3.30 -6.49 6.56
N LEU A 20 -3.98 -6.01 5.51
CA LEU A 20 -3.39 -5.11 4.52
C LEU A 20 -2.90 -3.80 5.16
N LYS A 21 -3.71 -3.18 6.01
CA LYS A 21 -3.31 -1.98 6.76
C LYS A 21 -2.06 -2.21 7.59
N THR A 22 -2.01 -3.32 8.30
CA THR A 22 -0.87 -3.68 9.15
C THR A 22 0.39 -3.89 8.31
N ALA A 23 0.28 -4.64 7.21
CA ALA A 23 1.40 -4.91 6.33
C ALA A 23 1.92 -3.64 5.64
N ALA A 24 1.04 -2.76 5.17
CA ALA A 24 1.42 -1.47 4.57
C ALA A 24 2.12 -0.54 5.58
N ARG A 25 1.58 -0.42 6.81
CA ARG A 25 2.22 0.35 7.90
C ARG A 25 3.60 -0.19 8.25
N ASN A 26 3.74 -1.50 8.35
CA ASN A 26 5.01 -2.16 8.67
C ASN A 26 6.06 -1.92 7.57
N LEU A 27 5.66 -2.03 6.30
CA LEU A 27 6.57 -1.75 5.18
C LEU A 27 7.00 -0.27 5.15
N ALA A 28 6.08 0.67 5.34
CA ALA A 28 6.41 2.10 5.40
C ALA A 28 7.37 2.40 6.56
N SER A 29 7.11 1.84 7.73
CA SER A 29 7.98 1.98 8.91
C SER A 29 9.37 1.39 8.66
N ALA A 30 9.45 0.21 8.04
CA ALA A 30 10.72 -0.43 7.70
C ALA A 30 11.52 0.39 6.68
N ILE A 31 10.86 0.95 5.65
CA ILE A 31 11.49 1.84 4.67
C ILE A 31 12.01 3.12 5.34
N ASN A 32 11.25 3.72 6.25
CA ASN A 32 11.65 4.92 6.97
C ASN A 32 12.80 4.65 7.95
N GLY A 33 12.79 3.51 8.64
CA GLY A 33 13.76 3.14 9.68
C GLY A 33 15.20 3.02 9.18
N GLN A 34 15.40 2.72 7.91
CA GLN A 34 16.73 2.61 7.27
C GLN A 34 17.25 3.93 6.68
N THR A 35 16.51 5.04 6.77
CA THR A 35 16.89 6.34 6.17
C THR A 35 18.26 6.79 6.65
N ALA A 36 18.49 6.76 7.96
CA ALA A 36 19.76 7.16 8.56
C ALA A 36 20.92 6.24 8.14
N THR A 37 20.70 4.93 8.14
CA THR A 37 21.70 3.93 7.72
C THR A 37 22.14 4.16 6.27
N ARG A 38 21.19 4.37 5.35
CA ARG A 38 21.48 4.62 3.95
C ARG A 38 22.19 5.96 3.74
N ALA A 39 21.76 7.01 4.44
CA ALA A 39 22.41 8.32 4.39
C ALA A 39 23.87 8.27 4.89
N ALA A 40 24.13 7.52 5.97
CA ALA A 40 25.48 7.32 6.49
C ALA A 40 26.38 6.56 5.49
N ALA A 41 25.85 5.51 4.86
CA ALA A 41 26.56 4.75 3.84
C ALA A 41 26.93 5.63 2.62
N VAL A 42 25.98 6.46 2.15
CA VAL A 42 26.23 7.43 1.07
C VAL A 42 27.27 8.46 1.47
N THR A 43 27.17 9.00 2.70
CA THR A 43 28.13 9.98 3.22
C THR A 43 29.54 9.41 3.26
N SER A 44 29.72 8.19 3.76
CA SER A 44 31.04 7.54 3.82
C SER A 44 31.62 7.33 2.43
N ALA A 45 30.85 6.74 1.51
CA ALA A 45 31.28 6.51 0.13
C ALA A 45 31.59 7.80 -0.65
N GLY A 46 30.94 8.92 -0.30
CA GLY A 46 31.15 10.21 -0.95
C GLY A 46 32.39 10.99 -0.50
N ARG A 47 33.00 10.67 0.66
CA ARG A 47 34.05 11.51 1.29
C ARG A 47 35.22 11.82 0.36
N GLU A 48 35.79 10.80 -0.25
CA GLU A 48 36.96 10.91 -1.16
C GLU A 48 36.61 10.55 -2.61
N PHE A 49 35.32 10.46 -2.92
CA PHE A 49 34.86 10.25 -4.29
C PHE A 49 34.93 11.57 -5.06
N ARG A 50 35.73 11.61 -6.13
CA ARG A 50 35.86 12.77 -7.02
C ARG A 50 35.67 12.40 -8.49
N GLY A 51 35.39 13.41 -9.30
CA GLY A 51 35.17 13.28 -10.75
C GLY A 51 33.72 12.95 -11.11
N TYR A 52 33.47 12.76 -12.40
CA TYR A 52 32.12 12.54 -12.96
C TYR A 52 31.31 11.47 -12.21
N PHE A 53 31.95 10.37 -11.84
CA PHE A 53 31.27 9.26 -11.18
C PHE A 53 30.79 9.57 -9.76
N SER A 54 31.42 10.52 -9.06
CA SER A 54 30.94 10.98 -7.76
C SER A 54 29.61 11.73 -7.87
N GLN A 55 29.40 12.47 -8.96
CA GLN A 55 28.16 13.19 -9.24
C GLN A 55 27.03 12.21 -9.54
N VAL A 56 27.30 11.22 -10.40
CA VAL A 56 26.32 10.16 -10.71
C VAL A 56 25.95 9.36 -9.45
N PHE A 57 26.92 9.05 -8.60
CA PHE A 57 26.67 8.40 -7.31
C PHE A 57 25.74 9.23 -6.41
N ALA A 58 26.06 10.52 -6.24
CA ALA A 58 25.27 11.42 -5.41
C ALA A 58 23.84 11.62 -5.97
N ASP A 59 23.69 11.73 -7.29
CA ASP A 59 22.40 11.85 -7.96
C ASP A 59 21.54 10.60 -7.76
N ASN A 60 22.12 9.41 -7.99
CA ASN A 60 21.42 8.14 -7.77
C ASN A 60 21.02 7.98 -6.30
N ALA A 61 21.91 8.30 -5.36
CA ALA A 61 21.60 8.26 -3.93
C ALA A 61 20.45 9.21 -3.56
N GLY A 62 20.44 10.42 -4.14
CA GLY A 62 19.34 11.38 -3.97
C GLY A 62 18.01 10.87 -4.55
N ILE A 63 18.06 10.23 -5.73
CA ILE A 63 16.87 9.58 -6.33
C ILE A 63 16.37 8.45 -5.43
N ALA A 64 17.26 7.61 -4.92
CA ALA A 64 16.94 6.49 -4.04
C ALA A 64 16.23 6.97 -2.77
N SER A 65 16.76 8.02 -2.13
CA SER A 65 16.20 8.60 -0.90
C SER A 65 14.82 9.23 -1.15
N ARG A 66 14.66 10.06 -2.19
CA ARG A 66 13.36 10.65 -2.51
C ARG A 66 12.32 9.60 -2.90
N SER A 67 12.73 8.53 -3.56
CA SER A 67 11.83 7.42 -3.91
C SER A 67 11.39 6.65 -2.67
N ALA A 68 12.28 6.41 -1.71
CA ALA A 68 11.92 5.81 -0.43
C ALA A 68 10.84 6.63 0.30
N SER A 69 11.00 7.97 0.38
CA SER A 69 9.97 8.84 0.98
C SER A 69 8.62 8.73 0.26
N LYS A 70 8.62 8.81 -1.07
CA LYS A 70 7.38 8.68 -1.87
C LYS A 70 6.69 7.34 -1.67
N LEU A 71 7.46 6.24 -1.57
CA LEU A 71 6.92 4.91 -1.31
C LEU A 71 6.29 4.84 0.09
N SER A 72 6.95 5.36 1.11
CA SER A 72 6.41 5.43 2.47
C SER A 72 5.13 6.26 2.56
N ASP A 73 5.07 7.40 1.87
CA ASP A 73 3.89 8.27 1.83
C ASP A 73 2.72 7.59 1.12
N ALA A 74 2.98 6.89 0.01
CA ALA A 74 1.96 6.14 -0.72
C ALA A 74 1.43 4.94 0.07
N LEU A 75 2.30 4.22 0.79
CA LEU A 75 1.88 3.15 1.70
C LEU A 75 1.01 3.70 2.84
N SER A 76 1.33 4.88 3.35
CA SER A 76 0.52 5.55 4.37
C SER A 76 -0.83 6.03 3.83
N SER A 77 -0.87 6.49 2.57
CA SER A 77 -2.11 6.87 1.89
C SER A 77 -3.01 5.67 1.62
N LEU A 78 -2.42 4.54 1.19
CA LEU A 78 -3.12 3.27 1.03
C LEU A 78 -3.83 2.83 2.31
N VAL A 79 -3.19 2.99 3.47
CA VAL A 79 -3.79 2.70 4.77
C VAL A 79 -5.06 3.53 4.98
N GLY A 80 -5.04 4.81 4.59
CA GLY A 80 -6.21 5.68 4.65
C GLY A 80 -7.36 5.21 3.76
N PHE A 81 -7.05 4.79 2.52
CA PHE A 81 -8.06 4.25 1.60
C PHE A 81 -8.68 2.95 2.12
N VAL A 82 -7.89 2.05 2.72
CA VAL A 82 -8.43 0.83 3.34
C VAL A 82 -9.32 1.18 4.53
N ASP A 83 -8.93 2.16 5.35
CA ASP A 83 -9.77 2.63 6.47
C ASP A 83 -11.11 3.21 5.98
N GLU A 84 -11.11 4.00 4.89
CA GLU A 84 -12.32 4.54 4.28
C GLU A 84 -13.26 3.43 3.77
N LEU A 85 -12.75 2.51 2.96
CA LEU A 85 -13.53 1.39 2.43
C LEU A 85 -14.09 0.50 3.53
N ARG A 86 -13.30 0.27 4.58
CA ARG A 86 -13.72 -0.52 5.74
C ARG A 86 -14.86 0.14 6.50
N GLU A 87 -14.79 1.44 6.75
CA GLU A 87 -15.87 2.14 7.44
C GLU A 87 -17.12 2.28 6.57
N ALA A 88 -16.98 2.42 5.26
CA ALA A 88 -18.10 2.37 4.32
C ALA A 88 -18.78 0.99 4.33
N ALA A 89 -18.00 -0.10 4.31
CA ALA A 89 -18.53 -1.47 4.38
C ALA A 89 -19.32 -1.70 5.69
N LYS A 90 -18.83 -1.21 6.83
CA LYS A 90 -19.56 -1.29 8.11
C LYS A 90 -20.88 -0.54 8.09
N GLN A 91 -20.88 0.65 7.49
CA GLN A 91 -22.10 1.46 7.38
C GLN A 91 -23.14 0.74 6.53
N GLU A 92 -22.72 0.16 5.40
CA GLU A 92 -23.61 -0.63 4.55
C GLU A 92 -24.11 -1.90 5.26
N ASP A 93 -23.25 -2.64 5.96
CA ASP A 93 -23.67 -3.82 6.73
C ASP A 93 -24.74 -3.47 7.79
N ARG A 94 -24.57 -2.33 8.48
CA ARG A 94 -25.57 -1.82 9.43
C ARG A 94 -26.88 -1.46 8.74
N ARG A 95 -26.80 -0.73 7.62
CA ARG A 95 -27.98 -0.34 6.84
C ARG A 95 -28.75 -1.57 6.35
N ARG A 96 -28.05 -2.59 5.85
CA ARG A 96 -28.65 -3.87 5.44
C ARG A 96 -29.29 -4.60 6.62
N ALA A 97 -28.63 -4.65 7.77
CA ALA A 97 -29.21 -5.24 8.98
C ALA A 97 -30.50 -4.52 9.43
N ASP A 98 -30.50 -3.19 9.41
CA ASP A 98 -31.66 -2.37 9.75
C ASP A 98 -32.80 -2.57 8.74
N ALA A 99 -32.48 -2.64 7.45
CA ALA A 99 -33.45 -2.91 6.38
C ALA A 99 -34.10 -4.28 6.55
N LYS A 100 -33.30 -5.31 6.86
CA LYS A 100 -33.81 -6.66 7.16
C LYS A 100 -34.72 -6.69 8.39
N ALA A 101 -34.35 -5.97 9.45
CA ALA A 101 -35.16 -5.87 10.67
C ALA A 101 -36.48 -5.12 10.41
N TRP A 102 -36.44 -4.04 9.63
CA TRP A 102 -37.63 -3.28 9.23
C TRP A 102 -38.58 -4.12 8.37
N GLU A 103 -38.06 -4.88 7.39
CA GLU A 103 -38.86 -5.80 6.59
C GLU A 103 -39.54 -6.88 7.43
N ALA A 104 -38.85 -7.41 8.46
CA ALA A 104 -39.44 -8.36 9.39
C ALA A 104 -40.59 -7.76 10.21
N ARG A 105 -40.39 -6.55 10.77
CA ARG A 105 -41.45 -5.82 11.51
C ARG A 105 -42.63 -5.47 10.62
N LYS A 106 -42.37 -5.07 9.37
CA LYS A 106 -43.42 -4.79 8.38
C LYS A 106 -44.27 -6.03 8.11
N ARG A 107 -43.63 -7.19 7.88
CA ARG A 107 -44.34 -8.46 7.66
C ARG A 107 -45.18 -8.86 8.88
N GLU A 108 -44.65 -8.73 10.09
CA GLU A 108 -45.41 -8.98 11.33
C GLU A 108 -46.63 -8.07 11.45
N ARG A 109 -46.51 -6.78 11.10
CA ARG A 109 -47.66 -5.86 11.06
C ARG A 109 -48.69 -6.28 10.03
N GLU A 110 -48.26 -6.67 8.83
CA GLU A 110 -49.16 -7.15 7.77
C GLU A 110 -49.89 -8.43 8.22
N GLU A 111 -49.18 -9.41 8.78
CA GLU A 111 -49.76 -10.65 9.32
C GLU A 111 -50.76 -10.37 10.47
N ASN A 112 -50.38 -9.52 11.43
CA ASN A 112 -51.25 -9.11 12.53
C ASN A 112 -52.46 -8.32 12.05
N PHE A 113 -52.36 -7.54 10.97
CA PHE A 113 -53.51 -6.88 10.33
C PHE A 113 -54.46 -7.91 9.72
N PHE A 114 -53.94 -8.91 9.00
CA PHE A 114 -54.76 -9.98 8.41
C PHE A 114 -55.46 -10.85 9.46
N VAL A 115 -54.83 -11.09 10.63
CA VAL A 115 -55.42 -11.86 11.74
C VAL A 115 -56.34 -10.98 12.62
N GLY A 116 -55.94 -9.73 12.88
CA GLY A 116 -56.62 -8.78 13.78
C GLY A 116 -57.81 -8.03 13.18
N ALA A 117 -57.94 -7.97 11.85
CA ALA A 117 -59.15 -7.50 11.16
C ALA A 117 -60.41 -8.34 11.50
N ALA A 118 -60.25 -9.48 12.17
CA ALA A 118 -61.33 -10.26 12.75
C ALA A 118 -61.72 -9.84 14.19
N HIS A 119 -61.01 -8.92 14.87
CA HIS A 119 -61.36 -8.55 16.26
C HIS A 119 -61.27 -7.08 16.72
N GLU A 120 -60.31 -6.21 16.36
CA GLU A 120 -60.25 -4.87 16.99
C GLU A 120 -59.68 -3.72 16.14
N VAL A 121 -60.31 -2.54 16.27
CA VAL A 121 -60.02 -1.27 15.57
C VAL A 121 -58.89 -0.45 16.24
N SER A 122 -58.40 -0.88 17.40
CA SER A 122 -57.41 -0.15 18.23
C SER A 122 -55.97 -0.20 17.69
N THR A 123 -55.62 -1.23 16.92
CA THR A 123 -54.25 -1.47 16.39
C THR A 123 -53.87 -0.55 15.23
N TRP A 124 -54.81 0.22 14.66
CA TRP A 124 -54.60 0.98 13.43
C TRP A 124 -53.73 2.23 13.63
N PHE A 125 -53.77 2.88 14.80
CA PHE A 125 -53.12 4.18 15.03
C PHE A 125 -51.62 4.12 15.42
N GLY A 126 -51.00 2.93 15.46
CA GLY A 126 -49.58 2.76 15.83
C GLY A 126 -48.64 2.38 14.68
N ALA A 127 -49.16 2.19 13.46
CA ALA A 127 -48.42 1.62 12.33
C ALA A 127 -47.66 2.65 11.47
N GLU A 128 -47.96 3.95 11.62
CA GLU A 128 -47.41 5.02 10.77
C GLU A 128 -46.01 5.51 11.21
N ASP A 129 -45.52 5.07 12.39
CA ASP A 129 -44.30 5.59 13.03
C ASP A 129 -43.08 4.63 13.00
N ASP A 130 -43.04 3.59 12.15
CA ASP A 130 -41.83 2.72 12.02
C ASP A 130 -40.85 3.29 10.97
N PRO A 131 -39.77 3.98 11.38
CA PRO A 131 -38.88 4.66 10.45
C PRO A 131 -38.19 3.66 9.53
N LYS A 132 -38.35 3.87 8.22
CA LYS A 132 -37.65 3.10 7.20
C LYS A 132 -36.16 3.47 7.20
N PRO A 133 -35.24 2.48 7.14
CA PRO A 133 -33.81 2.73 6.99
C PRO A 133 -33.49 3.53 5.71
N PRO A 134 -32.38 4.28 5.68
CA PRO A 134 -31.99 5.07 4.52
C PRO A 134 -31.74 4.18 3.29
N GLU A 135 -31.83 4.79 2.12
CA GLU A 135 -31.55 4.11 0.85
C GLU A 135 -30.06 3.72 0.73
N PRO A 136 -29.73 2.68 -0.06
CA PRO A 136 -28.34 2.27 -0.26
C PRO A 136 -27.51 3.39 -0.90
N GLU A 137 -26.29 3.57 -0.41
CA GLU A 137 -25.30 4.44 -1.05
C GLU A 137 -24.48 3.65 -2.09
N PRO A 138 -23.92 4.32 -3.13
CA PRO A 138 -23.04 3.68 -4.09
C PRO A 138 -21.77 3.10 -3.44
N GLU A 139 -21.32 1.96 -3.94
CA GLU A 139 -20.07 1.33 -3.51
C GLU A 139 -18.86 2.24 -3.79
N PRO A 140 -18.02 2.57 -2.79
CA PRO A 140 -16.82 3.36 -3.03
C PRO A 140 -15.82 2.62 -3.92
N GLN A 141 -15.21 3.33 -4.85
CA GLN A 141 -14.18 2.79 -5.76
C GLN A 141 -12.94 3.65 -5.60
N LEU A 142 -11.91 3.12 -4.94
CA LEU A 142 -10.68 3.85 -4.66
C LEU A 142 -9.51 3.21 -5.42
N GLN A 143 -8.58 4.05 -5.86
CA GLN A 143 -7.36 3.60 -6.49
C GLN A 143 -6.19 4.27 -5.80
N ALA A 144 -5.20 3.47 -5.40
CA ALA A 144 -3.94 4.04 -4.93
C ALA A 144 -3.26 4.76 -6.09
N ASP A 145 -2.80 5.99 -5.86
CA ASP A 145 -2.07 6.74 -6.87
C ASP A 145 -0.88 5.92 -7.39
N ALA A 146 -0.70 5.93 -8.71
CA ALA A 146 0.44 5.28 -9.32
C ALA A 146 1.73 5.92 -8.82
N VAL A 147 2.55 5.15 -8.11
CA VAL A 147 3.86 5.61 -7.66
C VAL A 147 4.90 5.23 -8.72
N SER A 148 5.52 6.23 -9.33
CA SER A 148 6.66 6.01 -10.21
C SER A 148 7.96 6.25 -9.45
N VAL A 149 8.84 5.25 -9.41
CA VAL A 149 10.23 5.41 -8.99
C VAL A 149 11.04 5.86 -10.19
N ARG A 150 11.83 6.93 -10.03
CA ARG A 150 12.64 7.46 -11.13
C ARG A 150 13.83 6.54 -11.37
N SER A 151 14.04 6.12 -12.62
CA SER A 151 15.21 5.33 -13.00
C SER A 151 16.52 6.03 -12.68
N ARG A 152 17.55 5.22 -12.40
CA ARG A 152 18.91 5.67 -12.05
C ARG A 152 19.90 5.45 -13.19
N THR A 153 20.97 6.23 -13.18
CA THR A 153 22.02 6.16 -14.21
C THR A 153 23.08 5.16 -13.80
N ILE A 154 23.38 4.16 -14.63
CA ILE A 154 24.49 3.23 -14.42
C ILE A 154 25.57 3.47 -15.49
N PRO A 155 26.62 4.25 -15.19
CA PRO A 155 27.68 4.53 -16.15
C PRO A 155 28.40 3.25 -16.61
N ALA A 156 28.67 3.14 -17.92
CA ALA A 156 29.51 2.10 -18.48
C ALA A 156 30.95 2.19 -17.93
N GLY A 157 31.62 1.04 -17.84
CA GLY A 157 32.97 0.94 -17.26
C GLY A 157 34.14 1.26 -18.21
N GLY A 158 33.87 1.80 -19.41
CA GLY A 158 34.87 1.96 -20.48
C GLY A 158 35.20 3.42 -20.78
N GLY A 159 36.49 3.68 -21.06
CA GLY A 159 37.12 4.99 -21.22
C GLY A 159 36.40 5.95 -22.17
N GLY A 160 35.72 6.94 -21.60
CA GLY A 160 35.54 8.25 -22.21
C GLY A 160 36.45 9.22 -21.46
N SER A 161 37.00 10.22 -22.16
CA SER A 161 37.99 11.21 -21.71
C SER A 161 37.56 12.15 -20.56
N GLY A 162 36.63 11.71 -19.71
CA GLY A 162 36.04 12.48 -18.62
C GLY A 162 36.83 12.42 -17.32
N GLY A 163 38.03 13.02 -17.30
CA GLY A 163 38.78 13.39 -16.09
C GLY A 163 39.22 12.25 -15.15
N THR A 164 40.20 12.54 -14.29
CA THR A 164 40.62 11.62 -13.23
C THR A 164 39.50 11.48 -12.20
N SER A 165 39.06 10.25 -11.92
CA SER A 165 38.11 9.94 -10.84
C SER A 165 38.84 9.20 -9.72
N SER A 166 38.67 9.66 -8.48
CA SER A 166 39.19 9.01 -7.27
C SER A 166 38.02 8.48 -6.45
N ALA A 167 38.22 7.42 -5.68
CA ALA A 167 37.33 6.94 -4.64
C ALA A 167 38.15 6.11 -3.65
N VAL A 168 37.60 5.87 -2.45
CA VAL A 168 38.18 4.89 -1.53
C VAL A 168 37.48 3.55 -1.79
N PRO A 169 38.18 2.51 -2.30
CA PRO A 169 37.55 1.23 -2.62
C PRO A 169 36.82 0.60 -1.44
N ALA A 170 37.38 0.72 -0.22
CA ALA A 170 36.77 0.21 0.99
C ALA A 170 35.41 0.86 1.29
N ASP A 171 35.28 2.18 1.09
CA ASP A 171 34.03 2.89 1.35
C ASP A 171 32.94 2.50 0.33
N LEU A 172 33.30 2.29 -0.94
CA LEU A 172 32.37 1.80 -1.96
C LEU A 172 31.88 0.37 -1.68
N ARG A 173 32.76 -0.50 -1.17
CA ARG A 173 32.35 -1.85 -0.72
C ARG A 173 31.42 -1.78 0.48
N SER A 174 31.74 -0.93 1.47
CA SER A 174 30.89 -0.70 2.63
C SER A 174 29.51 -0.18 2.22
N PHE A 175 29.43 0.79 1.31
CA PHE A 175 28.15 1.25 0.75
C PHE A 175 27.35 0.13 0.10
N ALA A 176 28.00 -0.69 -0.73
CA ALA A 176 27.34 -1.79 -1.42
C ALA A 176 26.80 -2.84 -0.44
N SER A 177 27.57 -3.18 0.60
CA SER A 177 27.15 -4.11 1.67
C SER A 177 26.01 -3.53 2.51
N SER A 178 26.09 -2.27 2.93
CA SER A 178 25.03 -1.60 3.69
C SER A 178 23.73 -1.49 2.89
N THR A 179 23.82 -1.20 1.59
CA THR A 179 22.64 -1.10 0.71
C THR A 179 21.95 -2.45 0.57
N ARG A 180 22.71 -3.53 0.28
CA ARG A 180 22.17 -4.89 0.19
C ARG A 180 21.56 -5.36 1.50
N GLY A 181 22.26 -5.18 2.63
CA GLY A 181 21.72 -5.56 3.93
C GLY A 181 20.45 -4.81 4.30
N ALA A 182 20.35 -3.52 3.92
CA ALA A 182 19.13 -2.75 4.10
C ALA A 182 17.99 -3.26 3.20
N ASP A 183 18.25 -3.59 1.93
CA ASP A 183 17.25 -4.19 1.02
C ASP A 183 16.79 -5.57 1.53
N ASP A 184 17.72 -6.43 1.95
CA ASP A 184 17.44 -7.77 2.47
C ASP A 184 16.53 -7.73 3.69
N SER A 185 16.73 -6.73 4.57
CA SER A 185 15.90 -6.53 5.77
C SER A 185 14.42 -6.22 5.45
N LEU A 186 14.12 -5.74 4.24
CA LEU A 186 12.75 -5.43 3.81
C LEU A 186 12.01 -6.63 3.23
N SER A 187 12.72 -7.70 2.85
CA SER A 187 12.16 -8.85 2.13
C SER A 187 10.90 -9.45 2.79
N GLY A 188 10.91 -9.58 4.12
CA GLY A 188 9.77 -10.05 4.90
C GLY A 188 8.57 -9.10 4.81
N ALA A 189 8.78 -7.80 5.06
CA ALA A 189 7.73 -6.79 5.02
C ALA A 189 7.11 -6.65 3.63
N VAL A 190 7.94 -6.69 2.57
CA VAL A 190 7.48 -6.66 1.18
C VAL A 190 6.63 -7.88 0.85
N SER A 191 7.06 -9.07 1.28
CA SER A 191 6.31 -10.31 1.06
C SER A 191 4.97 -10.29 1.78
N SER A 192 4.94 -9.85 3.04
CA SER A 192 3.70 -9.68 3.81
C SER A 192 2.75 -8.67 3.16
N PHE A 193 3.26 -7.53 2.69
CA PHE A 193 2.45 -6.53 2.00
C PHE A 193 1.82 -7.07 0.72
N ARG A 194 2.63 -7.72 -0.13
CA ARG A 194 2.15 -8.30 -1.39
C ARG A 194 1.06 -9.37 -1.16
N ASN A 195 1.26 -10.25 -0.19
CA ASN A 195 0.30 -11.30 0.11
C ASN A 195 -0.99 -10.71 0.68
N ALA A 196 -0.90 -9.78 1.64
CA ALA A 196 -2.08 -9.14 2.21
C ALA A 196 -2.87 -8.32 1.16
N LEU A 197 -2.20 -7.72 0.17
CA LEU A 197 -2.87 -7.06 -0.93
C LEU A 197 -3.62 -8.06 -1.81
N ALA A 198 -3.02 -9.20 -2.14
CA ALA A 198 -3.69 -10.24 -2.92
C ALA A 198 -4.91 -10.81 -2.17
N ASP A 199 -4.77 -11.06 -0.87
CA ASP A 199 -5.87 -11.53 -0.01
C ASP A 199 -6.99 -10.48 0.02
N TYR A 200 -6.67 -9.20 0.20
CA TYR A 200 -7.64 -8.09 0.12
C TYR A 200 -8.36 -8.04 -1.23
N GLU A 201 -7.63 -8.10 -2.35
CA GLU A 201 -8.24 -8.05 -3.68
C GLU A 201 -9.17 -9.25 -3.93
N SER A 202 -8.89 -10.41 -3.32
CA SER A 202 -9.76 -11.58 -3.42
C SER A 202 -10.99 -11.51 -2.51
N GLY A 203 -10.80 -11.12 -1.25
CA GLY A 203 -11.81 -11.19 -0.19
C GLY A 203 -12.62 -9.91 0.01
N CYS A 204 -12.13 -8.76 -0.43
CA CYS A 204 -12.80 -7.46 -0.27
C CYS A 204 -13.38 -6.95 -1.60
N ASN A 205 -12.57 -6.88 -2.67
CA ASN A 205 -13.00 -6.27 -3.95
C ASN A 205 -14.14 -7.03 -4.64
N THR A 206 -14.35 -8.30 -4.30
CA THR A 206 -15.45 -9.11 -4.87
C THR A 206 -16.78 -8.92 -4.13
N CYS A 207 -16.75 -8.23 -2.99
CA CYS A 207 -17.84 -8.10 -2.02
C CYS A 207 -18.44 -6.70 -1.96
N TRP A 208 -17.64 -5.69 -1.61
CA TRP A 208 -18.11 -4.30 -1.48
C TRP A 208 -17.00 -3.28 -1.67
N GLY A 209 -17.18 -2.42 -2.68
CA GLY A 209 -16.17 -1.44 -3.08
C GLY A 209 -14.91 -2.08 -3.66
N THR A 210 -14.04 -1.27 -4.26
CA THR A 210 -12.75 -1.76 -4.78
C THR A 210 -11.57 -0.90 -4.37
N LEU A 211 -10.43 -1.58 -4.22
CA LEU A 211 -9.12 -0.98 -4.05
C LEU A 211 -8.11 -1.65 -4.97
N HIS A 212 -7.38 -0.86 -5.74
CA HIS A 212 -6.29 -1.34 -6.58
C HIS A 212 -4.97 -0.66 -6.20
N ALA A 213 -3.96 -1.46 -5.83
CA ALA A 213 -2.65 -0.96 -5.40
C ALA A 213 -1.45 -1.77 -5.95
N GLN A 214 -1.65 -2.59 -6.98
CA GLN A 214 -0.58 -3.40 -7.58
C GLN A 214 0.59 -2.56 -8.10
N SER A 215 0.32 -1.35 -8.60
CA SER A 215 1.35 -0.39 -9.02
C SER A 215 2.34 -0.05 -7.90
N LEU A 216 1.90 -0.04 -6.64
CA LEU A 216 2.75 0.22 -5.49
C LEU A 216 3.69 -0.96 -5.19
N VAL A 217 3.23 -2.20 -5.38
CA VAL A 217 4.08 -3.40 -5.27
C VAL A 217 5.19 -3.33 -6.31
N THR A 218 4.85 -3.02 -7.56
CA THR A 218 5.83 -2.84 -8.64
C THR A 218 6.82 -1.73 -8.32
N ALA A 219 6.35 -0.58 -7.84
CA ALA A 219 7.22 0.54 -7.48
C ALA A 219 8.24 0.18 -6.38
N VAL A 220 7.82 -0.57 -5.34
CA VAL A 220 8.74 -1.06 -4.31
C VAL A 220 9.77 -2.03 -4.91
N GLN A 221 9.37 -2.93 -5.79
CA GLN A 221 10.27 -3.88 -6.46
C GLN A 221 11.28 -3.19 -7.38
N ASP A 222 10.85 -2.18 -8.13
CA ASP A 222 11.72 -1.38 -8.99
C ASP A 222 12.75 -0.61 -8.17
N TRP A 223 12.33 -0.02 -7.05
CA TRP A 223 13.24 0.67 -6.15
C TRP A 223 14.31 -0.25 -5.54
N LEU A 224 13.93 -1.46 -5.13
CA LEU A 224 14.87 -2.48 -4.63
C LEU A 224 15.83 -2.96 -5.73
N THR A 225 15.30 -3.22 -6.93
CA THR A 225 16.10 -3.60 -8.11
C THR A 225 17.17 -2.56 -8.41
N ASP A 226 16.76 -1.30 -8.47
CA ASP A 226 17.67 -0.20 -8.75
C ASP A 226 18.67 0.05 -7.61
N ASN A 227 18.32 -0.21 -6.34
CA ASN A 227 19.28 -0.19 -5.22
C ASN A 227 20.35 -1.28 -5.42
N GLY A 228 19.93 -2.47 -5.85
CA GLY A 228 20.84 -3.56 -6.21
C GLY A 228 21.77 -3.21 -7.36
N HIS A 229 21.29 -2.46 -8.36
CA HIS A 229 22.11 -1.93 -9.45
C HIS A 229 23.16 -0.93 -8.94
N ASP A 230 22.78 0.01 -8.07
CA ASP A 230 23.71 0.95 -7.45
C ASP A 230 24.79 0.24 -6.63
N ALA A 231 24.41 -0.74 -5.80
CA ALA A 231 25.34 -1.52 -5.00
C ALA A 231 26.33 -2.32 -5.87
N SER A 232 25.83 -2.92 -6.96
CA SER A 232 26.66 -3.70 -7.89
C SER A 232 27.62 -2.81 -8.69
N TRP A 233 27.18 -1.62 -9.07
CA TRP A 233 28.04 -0.62 -9.69
C TRP A 233 29.15 -0.14 -8.76
N ALA A 234 28.82 0.14 -7.49
CA ALA A 234 29.81 0.55 -6.49
C ALA A 234 30.86 -0.54 -6.22
N SER A 235 30.44 -1.81 -6.14
CA SER A 235 31.36 -2.95 -6.00
C SER A 235 32.34 -3.04 -7.18
N ARG A 236 31.85 -3.00 -8.44
CA ARG A 236 32.71 -3.05 -9.63
C ARG A 236 33.73 -1.91 -9.66
N ARG A 237 33.32 -0.70 -9.24
CA ARG A 237 34.23 0.47 -9.13
C ARG A 237 35.30 0.30 -8.08
N SER A 238 34.95 -0.30 -6.94
CA SER A 238 35.92 -0.60 -5.90
C SER A 238 37.01 -1.55 -6.39
N ASP A 239 36.67 -2.52 -7.23
CA ASP A 239 37.61 -3.50 -7.77
C ASP A 239 38.55 -2.86 -8.81
N GLN A 240 38.04 -1.91 -9.61
CA GLN A 240 38.83 -1.18 -10.61
C GLN A 240 39.87 -0.25 -9.98
N GLN A 241 39.53 0.41 -8.87
CA GLN A 241 40.44 1.32 -8.17
C GLN A 241 41.42 0.63 -7.21
N GLY A 242 41.18 -0.63 -6.85
CA GLY A 242 42.14 -1.43 -6.08
C GLY A 242 43.25 -2.06 -6.93
N GLN A 243 43.15 -1.96 -8.26
CA GLN A 243 44.11 -2.53 -9.22
C GLN A 243 45.05 -1.47 -9.86
N SER A 244 44.83 -0.19 -9.57
CA SER A 244 45.58 0.97 -10.07
C SER A 244 46.46 1.57 -8.99
#